data_AF-A0A519Y010-F1
#
_entry.id   AF-A0A519Y010-F1
#
_cell.length_a   1.000
_cell.length_b   1.000
_cell.length_c   1.000
_cell.angle_alpha   90.00
_cell.angle_beta   90.00
_cell.angle_gamma   90.00
#
_symmetry.space_group_name_H-M   'P 1'
#
loop_
_entity.id
_entity.type
_entity.pdbx_description
1 polymer ?
#
loop_
_entity_poly.entity_id
_entity_poly.type
_entity_poly.pdbx_seq_one_letter_code
_entity_poly.pdbx_strand_id
1 'polypeptide(L)'
;MALRIGWGDKPMFVLSVGGFHPAFNEVPTDLRNMKRITISLLSGKNPRISVATYFAVTSNTVQSGARVELYAEACGFNAFGYLGYDLLVQFNPFYFIAQIEAGIALRRGGSEIAGIHLAGQLSGPTPWRALGKASLKILFVKISVKFDVTWGEEAPPQLEEAINVKDLIIEAIKDDRNWKAELPANTNTNVSIRKIDVTEEKIIIHPFTILSLSQKVTPLDMEINKFGHNKPLDDTYFTISVTDNSATEPIQEEFAIGNFIKLKDSEKLTRKSFERIKSGIKFQTTNDVLHGPELQKEVDYELSYVTRKKGIIGLRIPRFKLFDKVFNIFSKGNAISKNAYSVSNRMATITPAKIELNTGLYNVVNTKDLTSYGDTISLNSEAEAYALQEKLLRKNPALKNHLQVVSQFELN
;
A
#
# COMPACT_ATOMS: atom_id res chain seq x y z
N MET A 1 -14.38 16.27 1.87
CA MET A 1 -14.28 14.81 2.07
C MET A 1 -13.26 14.27 1.08
N ALA A 2 -12.46 13.29 1.47
CA ALA A 2 -11.50 12.60 0.63
C ALA A 2 -11.58 11.09 0.90
N LEU A 3 -11.60 10.29 -0.16
CA LEU A 3 -11.47 8.84 -0.11
C LEU A 3 -10.31 8.46 -1.03
N ARG A 4 -9.38 7.66 -0.50
CA ARG A 4 -8.25 7.13 -1.26
C ARG A 4 -8.14 5.64 -0.97
N ILE A 5 -8.18 4.87 -2.04
CA ILE A 5 -7.98 3.42 -2.03
C ILE A 5 -6.85 3.15 -3.01
N GLY A 6 -5.71 2.72 -2.50
CA GLY A 6 -4.57 2.25 -3.27
C GLY A 6 -4.49 0.74 -3.22
N TRP A 7 -4.30 0.12 -4.38
CA TRP A 7 -4.00 -1.30 -4.56
C TRP A 7 -2.62 -1.43 -5.22
N GLY A 8 -1.92 -2.55 -5.03
CA GLY A 8 -0.55 -2.77 -5.56
C GLY A 8 0.53 -2.24 -4.60
N ASP A 9 1.63 -1.71 -5.16
CA ASP A 9 2.93 -1.40 -4.51
C ASP A 9 2.89 -0.49 -3.26
N LYS A 10 1.80 0.25 -3.07
CA LYS A 10 1.55 1.08 -1.86
C LYS A 10 0.07 0.98 -1.48
N PRO A 11 -0.36 -0.14 -0.87
CA PRO A 11 -1.75 -0.32 -0.51
C PRO A 11 -2.09 0.67 0.60
N MET A 12 -3.12 1.47 0.37
CA MET A 12 -3.52 2.51 1.32
C MET A 12 -5.03 2.65 1.33
N PHE A 13 -5.61 2.61 2.51
CA PHE A 13 -7.01 2.96 2.70
C PHE A 13 -7.07 4.19 3.59
N VAL A 14 -7.68 5.25 3.04
CA VAL A 14 -7.87 6.51 3.76
C VAL A 14 -9.24 7.08 3.40
N LEU A 15 -10.10 7.25 4.40
CA LEU A 15 -11.34 8.00 4.31
C LEU A 15 -11.25 9.15 5.31
N SER A 16 -11.35 10.39 4.85
CA SER A 16 -11.30 11.57 5.73
C SER A 16 -12.39 12.58 5.38
N VAL A 17 -13.01 13.10 6.42
CA VAL A 17 -14.00 14.18 6.35
C VAL A 17 -13.53 15.27 7.31
N GLY A 18 -13.06 16.41 6.79
CA GLY A 18 -12.56 17.50 7.62
C GLY A 18 -11.09 17.39 8.05
N GLY A 19 -10.34 16.41 7.56
CA GLY A 19 -8.91 16.26 7.85
C GLY A 19 -8.59 15.14 8.82
N PHE A 20 -7.42 15.21 9.45
CA PHE A 20 -6.83 14.15 10.27
C PHE A 20 -6.50 14.66 11.68
N HIS A 21 -6.23 13.73 12.59
CA HIS A 21 -5.72 14.05 13.91
C HIS A 21 -4.36 14.76 13.81
N PRO A 22 -4.10 15.84 14.60
CA PRO A 22 -2.86 16.62 14.50
C PRO A 22 -1.57 15.83 14.68
N ALA A 23 -1.60 14.79 15.51
CA ALA A 23 -0.46 13.91 15.76
C ALA A 23 -0.29 12.76 14.73
N PHE A 24 -1.16 12.66 13.73
CA PHE A 24 -1.08 11.59 12.73
C PHE A 24 -0.13 11.98 11.59
N ASN A 25 1.00 11.27 11.48
CA ASN A 25 2.09 11.62 10.55
C ASN A 25 2.02 10.93 9.18
N GLU A 26 1.20 9.89 9.03
CA GLU A 26 1.09 9.10 7.80
C GLU A 26 0.10 9.70 6.77
N VAL A 27 -0.15 11.02 6.85
CA VAL A 27 -1.08 11.69 5.94
C VAL A 27 -0.50 11.74 4.52
N PRO A 28 -1.24 11.26 3.51
CA PRO A 28 -0.85 11.36 2.10
C PRO A 28 -0.54 12.81 1.71
N THR A 29 0.50 13.04 0.93
CA THR A 29 1.03 14.39 0.64
C THR A 29 -0.01 15.33 0.02
N ASP A 30 -0.91 14.80 -0.80
CA ASP A 30 -2.05 15.46 -1.42
C ASP A 30 -3.16 15.85 -0.43
N LEU A 31 -3.22 15.20 0.75
CA LEU A 31 -4.29 15.39 1.74
C LEU A 31 -3.85 16.18 3.00
N ARG A 32 -2.59 16.63 3.09
CA ARG A 32 -2.02 17.28 4.29
C ARG A 32 -2.70 18.60 4.71
N ASN A 33 -3.40 19.28 3.80
CA ASN A 33 -3.98 20.61 4.04
C ASN A 33 -5.52 20.61 4.06
N MET A 34 -6.14 19.49 4.41
CA MET A 34 -7.59 19.42 4.55
C MET A 34 -8.08 20.32 5.70
N LYS A 35 -9.07 21.17 5.40
CA LYS A 35 -9.72 22.02 6.41
C LYS A 35 -10.84 21.25 7.12
N ARG A 36 -10.96 21.48 8.44
CA ARG A 36 -12.06 20.97 9.28
C ARG A 36 -13.40 21.44 8.74
N ILE A 37 -14.41 20.56 8.81
CA ILE A 37 -15.79 20.97 8.50
C ILE A 37 -16.21 21.93 9.59
N THR A 38 -16.67 23.13 9.21
CA THR A 38 -17.10 24.14 10.17
C THR A 38 -18.55 24.54 9.92
N ILE A 39 -19.35 24.55 10.99
CA ILE A 39 -20.70 25.07 11.02
C ILE A 39 -20.68 26.31 11.93
N SER A 40 -21.15 27.45 11.40
CA SER A 40 -21.38 28.65 12.21
C SER A 40 -22.82 28.60 12.73
N LEU A 41 -23.01 28.33 14.02
CA LEU A 41 -24.33 28.30 14.65
C LEU A 41 -24.86 29.73 14.84
N LEU A 42 -23.97 30.66 15.16
CA LEU A 42 -24.23 32.10 15.15
C LEU A 42 -23.22 32.76 14.22
N SER A 43 -23.72 33.27 13.10
CA SER A 43 -22.95 33.87 12.00
C SER A 43 -22.94 35.41 12.04
N GLY A 44 -23.49 36.01 13.10
CA GLY A 44 -23.45 37.47 13.30
C GLY A 44 -22.03 37.99 13.52
N LYS A 45 -21.84 39.32 13.42
CA LYS A 45 -20.56 39.96 13.75
C LYS A 45 -20.20 39.75 15.23
N ASN A 46 -21.21 39.70 16.09
CA ASN A 46 -21.11 39.53 17.53
C ASN A 46 -22.53 39.31 18.10
N PRO A 47 -22.83 38.21 18.82
CA PRO A 47 -21.95 37.09 19.17
C PRO A 47 -21.73 36.10 18.02
N ARG A 48 -20.65 35.31 18.11
CA ARG A 48 -20.27 34.26 17.16
C ARG A 48 -20.10 32.92 17.89
N ILE A 49 -20.68 31.87 17.33
CA ILE A 49 -20.45 30.49 17.76
C ILE A 49 -20.16 29.65 16.51
N SER A 50 -19.02 28.97 16.52
CA SER A 50 -18.60 28.07 15.45
C SER A 50 -18.18 26.72 15.99
N VAL A 51 -18.59 25.66 15.31
CA VAL A 51 -18.22 24.27 15.59
C VAL A 51 -17.41 23.76 14.41
N ALA A 52 -16.18 23.30 14.65
CA ALA A 52 -15.33 22.65 13.68
C ALA A 52 -15.14 21.17 14.03
N THR A 53 -15.24 20.26 13.07
CA THR A 53 -15.04 18.81 13.30
C THR A 53 -14.27 18.15 12.16
N TYR A 54 -13.62 17.03 12.49
CA TYR A 54 -13.06 16.10 11.52
C TYR A 54 -13.30 14.66 11.97
N PHE A 55 -13.32 13.76 10.99
CA PHE A 55 -13.38 12.33 11.18
C PHE A 55 -12.53 11.66 10.10
N ALA A 56 -11.67 10.71 10.48
CA ALA A 56 -10.88 9.95 9.53
C ALA A 56 -10.76 8.48 9.93
N VAL A 57 -10.72 7.61 8.93
CA VAL A 57 -10.47 6.17 9.05
C VAL A 57 -9.33 5.82 8.12
N THR A 58 -8.31 5.15 8.65
CA THR A 58 -7.21 4.59 7.88
C THR A 58 -7.17 3.07 8.05
N SER A 59 -6.21 2.40 7.40
CA SER A 59 -6.01 0.97 7.56
C SER A 59 -5.78 0.52 9.01
N ASN A 60 -5.20 1.37 9.87
CA ASN A 60 -4.90 1.02 11.26
C ASN A 60 -5.50 1.96 12.32
N THR A 61 -6.07 3.10 11.93
CA THR A 61 -6.62 4.08 12.88
C THR A 61 -8.05 4.51 12.61
N VAL A 62 -8.75 4.89 13.68
CA VAL A 62 -9.94 5.75 13.64
C VAL A 62 -9.62 7.04 14.39
N GLN A 63 -10.03 8.16 13.80
CA GLN A 63 -9.71 9.49 14.25
C GLN A 63 -10.98 10.33 14.28
N SER A 64 -11.20 11.05 15.36
CA SER A 64 -12.33 11.96 15.49
C SER A 64 -11.91 13.17 16.30
N GLY A 65 -12.41 14.34 15.95
CA GLY A 65 -12.21 15.52 16.79
C GLY A 65 -13.24 16.58 16.49
N ALA A 66 -13.52 17.38 17.50
CA ALA A 66 -14.40 18.54 17.37
C ALA A 66 -13.92 19.66 18.28
N ARG A 67 -14.15 20.90 17.84
CA ARG A 67 -13.84 22.12 18.57
C ARG A 67 -14.97 23.11 18.41
N VAL A 68 -15.50 23.57 19.53
CA VAL A 68 -16.47 24.66 19.62
C VAL A 68 -15.73 25.91 20.06
N GLU A 69 -15.99 27.02 19.38
CA GLU A 69 -15.50 28.34 19.75
C GLU A 69 -16.68 29.31 19.93
N LEU A 70 -16.64 30.05 21.02
CA LEU A 70 -17.60 31.08 21.37
C LEU A 70 -16.87 32.41 21.48
N TYR A 71 -17.42 33.44 20.85
CA TYR A 71 -16.92 34.80 20.92
C TYR A 71 -18.07 35.79 21.12
N ALA A 72 -17.95 36.67 22.10
CA ALA A 72 -18.85 37.79 22.31
C ALA A 72 -18.05 39.03 22.72
N GLU A 73 -18.46 40.21 22.26
CA GLU A 73 -17.79 41.48 22.54
C GLU A 73 -18.78 42.52 23.08
N ALA A 74 -18.40 43.31 24.08
CA ALA A 74 -19.21 44.42 24.58
C ALA A 74 -18.30 45.44 25.26
N CYS A 75 -18.54 46.74 25.00
CA CYS A 75 -17.87 47.84 25.69
C CYS A 75 -16.33 47.75 25.73
N GLY A 76 -15.70 47.25 24.65
CA GLY A 76 -14.23 47.08 24.55
C GLY A 76 -13.67 45.83 25.24
N PHE A 77 -14.54 45.02 25.88
CA PHE A 77 -14.21 43.72 26.44
C PHE A 77 -14.72 42.60 25.52
N ASN A 78 -14.03 41.47 25.48
CA ASN A 78 -14.53 40.27 24.80
C ASN A 78 -14.44 39.03 25.71
N ALA A 79 -15.41 38.14 25.55
CA ALA A 79 -15.43 36.81 26.11
C ALA A 79 -15.11 35.81 25.00
N PHE A 80 -14.06 35.02 25.19
CA PHE A 80 -13.68 33.94 24.29
C PHE A 80 -13.69 32.61 25.04
N GLY A 81 -14.54 31.70 24.59
CA GLY A 81 -14.62 30.33 25.08
C GLY A 81 -14.22 29.35 23.99
N TYR A 82 -13.56 28.26 24.37
CA TYR A 82 -13.33 27.12 23.50
C TYR A 82 -13.48 25.81 24.27
N LEU A 83 -13.98 24.79 23.58
CA LEU A 83 -14.04 23.42 24.06
C LEU A 83 -13.74 22.51 22.88
N GLY A 84 -12.71 21.69 23.00
CA GLY A 84 -12.28 20.78 21.96
C GLY A 84 -11.88 19.42 22.52
N TYR A 85 -12.02 18.42 21.67
CA TYR A 85 -11.42 17.12 21.90
C TYR A 85 -10.84 16.58 20.60
N ASP A 86 -9.77 15.81 20.72
CA ASP A 86 -9.15 15.07 19.62
C ASP A 86 -8.94 13.62 20.10
N LEU A 87 -9.43 12.66 19.32
CA LEU A 87 -9.36 11.22 19.57
C LEU A 87 -8.60 10.55 18.43
N LEU A 88 -7.61 9.73 18.80
CA LEU A 88 -6.86 8.86 17.91
C LEU A 88 -6.88 7.45 18.49
N VAL A 89 -7.49 6.50 17.79
CA VAL A 89 -7.55 5.08 18.15
C VAL A 89 -6.77 4.31 17.10
N GLN A 90 -5.76 3.54 17.52
CA GLN A 90 -5.04 2.56 16.74
C GLN A 90 -5.58 1.17 17.08
N PHE A 91 -5.80 0.33 16.06
CA PHE A 91 -6.40 -1.00 16.25
C PHE A 91 -5.42 -2.08 16.67
N ASN A 92 -4.19 -2.05 16.14
CA ASN A 92 -3.18 -3.07 16.39
C ASN A 92 -1.75 -2.49 16.45
N PRO A 93 -1.02 -2.65 17.57
CA PRO A 93 -1.58 -2.98 18.88
C PRO A 93 -2.68 -1.96 19.25
N PHE A 94 -3.71 -2.41 19.97
CA PHE A 94 -4.79 -1.52 20.38
C PHE A 94 -4.20 -0.44 21.29
N TYR A 95 -4.32 0.83 20.89
CA TYR A 95 -3.83 1.98 21.64
C TYR A 95 -4.70 3.18 21.32
N PHE A 96 -5.00 4.03 22.29
CA PHE A 96 -5.74 5.26 22.02
C PHE A 96 -5.16 6.45 22.78
N ILE A 97 -5.36 7.61 22.18
CA ILE A 97 -5.06 8.91 22.75
C ILE A 97 -6.32 9.76 22.65
N ALA A 98 -6.84 10.23 23.77
CA ALA A 98 -7.92 11.20 23.86
C ALA A 98 -7.40 12.49 24.50
N GLN A 99 -7.41 13.58 23.75
CA GLN A 99 -7.05 14.91 24.24
C GLN A 99 -8.33 15.72 24.44
N ILE A 100 -8.37 16.51 25.51
CA ILE A 100 -9.42 17.48 25.79
C ILE A 100 -8.79 18.83 26.09
N GLU A 101 -9.33 19.86 25.47
CA GLU A 101 -8.95 21.24 25.71
C GLU A 101 -10.21 22.04 26.00
N ALA A 102 -10.20 22.84 27.05
CA ALA A 102 -11.31 23.72 27.38
C ALA A 102 -10.79 25.01 27.97
N GLY A 103 -11.48 26.11 27.71
CA GLY A 103 -11.19 27.34 28.39
C GLY A 103 -12.19 28.44 28.14
N ILE A 104 -12.24 29.37 29.07
CA ILE A 104 -13.02 30.59 28.94
C ILE A 104 -12.19 31.75 29.47
N ALA A 105 -12.14 32.83 28.70
CA ALA A 105 -11.31 33.98 28.98
C ALA A 105 -12.07 35.28 28.73
N LEU A 106 -12.01 36.19 29.71
CA LEU A 106 -12.38 37.60 29.58
C LEU A 106 -11.14 38.39 29.17
N ARG A 107 -11.23 39.12 28.06
CA ARG A 107 -10.13 39.91 27.48
C ARG A 107 -10.56 41.34 27.23
N ARG A 108 -9.59 42.24 27.11
CA ARG A 108 -9.79 43.60 26.57
C ARG A 108 -8.89 43.75 25.35
N GLY A 109 -9.49 43.89 24.17
CA GLY A 109 -8.77 43.73 22.90
C GLY A 109 -8.12 42.34 22.80
N GLY A 110 -6.79 42.29 22.67
CA GLY A 110 -6.01 41.04 22.63
C GLY A 110 -5.51 40.53 23.98
N SER A 111 -5.63 41.32 25.06
CA SER A 111 -5.03 41.01 26.36
C SER A 111 -6.02 40.32 27.29
N GLU A 112 -5.68 39.13 27.77
CA GLU A 112 -6.48 38.38 28.72
C GLU A 112 -6.41 38.97 30.15
N ILE A 113 -7.57 39.31 30.69
CA ILE A 113 -7.77 39.85 32.04
C ILE A 113 -7.94 38.70 33.02
N ALA A 114 -8.86 37.76 32.73
CA ALA A 114 -9.10 36.62 33.58
C ALA A 114 -9.54 35.42 32.74
N GLY A 115 -9.13 34.21 33.12
CA GLY A 115 -9.45 33.03 32.36
C GLY A 115 -9.15 31.73 33.08
N ILE A 116 -9.91 30.71 32.72
CA ILE A 116 -9.69 29.32 33.15
C ILE A 116 -9.33 28.54 31.89
N HIS A 117 -8.23 27.78 31.97
CA HIS A 117 -7.78 26.90 30.90
C HIS A 117 -7.53 25.51 31.44
N LEU A 118 -7.99 24.52 30.72
CA LEU A 118 -7.82 23.10 30.97
C LEU A 118 -7.26 22.46 29.71
N ALA A 119 -6.20 21.68 29.88
CA ALA A 119 -5.68 20.78 28.85
C ALA A 119 -5.40 19.44 29.51
N GLY A 120 -5.93 18.36 28.94
CA GLY A 120 -5.76 17.00 29.44
C GLY A 120 -5.57 16.03 28.28
N GLN A 121 -4.83 14.97 28.55
CA GLN A 121 -4.61 13.85 27.66
C GLN A 121 -4.78 12.56 28.46
N LEU A 122 -5.59 11.66 27.94
CA LEU A 122 -5.76 10.31 28.42
C LEU A 122 -5.25 9.36 27.35
N SER A 123 -4.32 8.48 27.72
CA SER A 123 -3.86 7.40 26.85
C SER A 123 -4.09 6.04 27.49
N GLY A 124 -4.38 5.04 26.66
CA GLY A 124 -4.59 3.65 27.06
C GLY A 124 -4.36 2.72 25.87
N PRO A 125 -4.61 1.40 25.99
CA PRO A 125 -5.53 0.71 26.91
C PRO A 125 -4.94 0.34 28.26
N THR A 126 -3.67 -0.04 28.36
CA THR A 126 -2.97 -0.33 29.61
C THR A 126 -1.45 -0.15 29.40
N PRO A 127 -0.71 0.43 30.37
CA PRO A 127 -1.25 1.18 31.50
C PRO A 127 -1.97 2.45 31.03
N TRP A 128 -3.04 2.82 31.73
CA TRP A 128 -3.72 4.09 31.51
C TRP A 128 -2.83 5.21 32.03
N ARG A 129 -2.71 6.30 31.27
CA ARG A 129 -2.00 7.50 31.71
C ARG A 129 -2.85 8.73 31.46
N ALA A 130 -3.12 9.47 32.52
CA ALA A 130 -3.79 10.77 32.47
C ALA A 130 -2.78 11.87 32.80
N LEU A 131 -2.51 12.73 31.83
CA LEU A 131 -1.65 13.89 31.94
C LEU A 131 -2.50 15.15 31.73
N GLY A 132 -2.34 16.17 32.56
CA GLY A 132 -3.02 17.43 32.30
C GLY A 132 -2.53 18.61 33.10
N LYS A 133 -3.04 19.78 32.72
CA LYS A 133 -2.78 21.06 33.36
C LYS A 133 -4.06 21.89 33.39
N ALA A 134 -4.41 22.36 34.57
CA ALA A 134 -5.41 23.40 34.77
C ALA A 134 -4.70 24.70 35.16
N SER A 135 -5.10 25.83 34.59
CA SER A 135 -4.59 27.14 34.97
C SER A 135 -5.70 28.17 35.11
N LEU A 136 -5.65 28.93 36.20
CA LEU A 136 -6.50 30.08 36.47
C LEU A 136 -5.62 31.34 36.39
N LYS A 137 -6.01 32.29 35.56
CA LYS A 137 -5.39 33.61 35.47
C LYS A 137 -6.38 34.66 35.95
N ILE A 138 -5.93 35.54 36.84
CA ILE A 138 -6.67 36.72 37.30
C ILE A 138 -5.68 37.89 37.32
N LEU A 139 -5.86 38.82 36.39
CA LEU A 139 -5.03 40.00 36.17
C LEU A 139 -3.53 39.65 36.07
N PHE A 140 -2.80 39.85 37.17
CA PHE A 140 -1.35 39.65 37.28
C PHE A 140 -0.97 38.30 37.90
N VAL A 141 -1.93 37.56 38.46
CA VAL A 141 -1.68 36.29 39.17
C VAL A 141 -2.11 35.11 38.29
N LYS A 142 -1.23 34.12 38.14
CA LYS A 142 -1.52 32.88 37.42
C LYS A 142 -1.24 31.68 38.32
N ILE A 143 -2.27 30.91 38.63
CA ILE A 143 -2.18 29.65 39.37
C ILE A 143 -2.26 28.52 38.36
N SER A 144 -1.41 27.49 38.49
CA SER A 144 -1.42 26.33 37.59
C SER A 144 -1.20 25.05 38.38
N VAL A 145 -2.07 24.07 38.17
CA VAL A 145 -1.99 22.73 38.76
C VAL A 145 -1.74 21.73 37.62
N LYS A 146 -0.76 20.84 37.81
CA LYS A 146 -0.43 19.77 36.86
C LYS A 146 -0.70 18.42 37.53
N PHE A 147 -1.10 17.44 36.74
CA PHE A 147 -1.20 16.05 37.18
C PHE A 147 -0.62 15.14 36.09
N ASP A 148 0.03 14.05 36.53
CA ASP A 148 0.48 12.95 35.69
C ASP A 148 0.28 11.68 36.53
N VAL A 149 -0.75 10.91 36.17
CA VAL A 149 -1.15 9.72 36.92
C VAL A 149 -1.21 8.56 35.94
N THR A 150 -0.48 7.50 36.26
CA THR A 150 -0.48 6.25 35.50
C THR A 150 -1.04 5.14 36.38
N TRP A 151 -1.98 4.35 35.88
CA TRP A 151 -2.60 3.24 36.60
C TRP A 151 -2.94 2.08 35.66
N GLY A 152 -3.18 0.90 36.24
CA GLY A 152 -3.40 -0.34 35.50
C GLY A 152 -2.13 -1.17 35.37
N GLU A 153 -2.30 -2.46 35.17
CA GLU A 153 -1.22 -3.41 34.98
C GLU A 153 -0.51 -3.13 33.65
N GLU A 154 0.81 -3.33 33.59
CA GLU A 154 1.50 -3.35 32.30
C GLU A 154 0.85 -4.44 31.44
N ALA A 155 0.50 -4.07 30.19
CA ALA A 155 -0.04 -5.05 29.26
C ALA A 155 0.93 -6.24 29.21
N PRO A 156 0.47 -7.48 29.44
CA PRO A 156 1.33 -8.63 29.28
C PRO A 156 1.90 -8.59 27.87
N PRO A 157 3.19 -8.93 27.68
CA PRO A 157 3.78 -8.99 26.34
C PRO A 157 2.84 -9.86 25.51
N GLN A 158 2.35 -9.29 24.41
CA GLN A 158 1.39 -9.95 23.54
C GLN A 158 2.00 -11.30 23.16
N LEU A 159 1.40 -12.39 23.67
CA LEU A 159 1.90 -13.72 23.42
C LEU A 159 1.83 -13.92 21.91
N GLU A 160 2.99 -14.08 21.26
CA GLU A 160 3.05 -14.40 19.85
C GLU A 160 2.38 -15.76 19.67
N GLU A 161 1.14 -15.78 19.17
CA GLU A 161 0.47 -17.03 18.86
C GLU A 161 1.30 -17.77 17.81
N ALA A 162 1.47 -19.07 17.99
CA ALA A 162 2.17 -19.89 17.02
C ALA A 162 1.22 -20.30 15.90
N ILE A 163 1.50 -19.88 14.66
CA ILE A 163 0.70 -20.22 13.47
C ILE A 163 1.41 -21.28 12.65
N ASN A 164 0.66 -22.28 12.18
CA ASN A 164 1.14 -23.23 11.20
C ASN A 164 1.09 -22.62 9.78
N VAL A 165 2.20 -22.01 9.36
CA VAL A 165 2.32 -21.37 8.04
C VAL A 165 2.23 -22.39 6.90
N LYS A 166 2.66 -23.63 7.12
CA LYS A 166 2.59 -24.71 6.12
C LYS A 166 1.15 -24.99 5.69
N ASP A 167 0.22 -25.06 6.64
CA ASP A 167 -1.19 -25.31 6.34
C ASP A 167 -1.78 -24.16 5.52
N LEU A 168 -1.42 -22.92 5.83
CA LEU A 168 -1.83 -21.74 5.06
C LEU A 168 -1.29 -21.77 3.62
N ILE A 169 -0.05 -22.24 3.41
CA ILE A 169 0.51 -22.41 2.06
C ILE A 169 -0.25 -23.53 1.31
N ILE A 170 -0.54 -24.65 1.97
CA ILE A 170 -1.30 -25.75 1.37
C ILE A 170 -2.70 -25.29 0.98
N GLU A 171 -3.37 -24.52 1.83
CA GLU A 171 -4.66 -23.89 1.54
C GLU A 171 -4.54 -22.93 0.34
N ALA A 172 -3.50 -22.10 0.30
CA ALA A 172 -3.26 -21.20 -0.83
C ALA A 172 -2.97 -21.94 -2.14
N ILE A 173 -2.32 -23.11 -2.10
CA ILE A 173 -2.11 -23.93 -3.30
C ILE A 173 -3.42 -24.57 -3.79
N LYS A 174 -4.31 -24.94 -2.86
CA LYS A 174 -5.65 -25.48 -3.18
C LYS A 174 -6.63 -24.43 -3.68
N ASP A 175 -6.38 -23.15 -3.39
CA ASP A 175 -7.23 -22.04 -3.83
C ASP A 175 -6.98 -21.72 -5.31
N ASP A 176 -7.98 -21.98 -6.15
CA ASP A 176 -7.98 -21.68 -7.59
C ASP A 176 -7.61 -20.23 -7.93
N ARG A 177 -7.87 -19.27 -7.02
CA ARG A 177 -7.58 -17.85 -7.26
C ARG A 177 -6.08 -17.56 -7.35
N ASN A 178 -5.24 -18.43 -6.79
CA ASN A 178 -3.79 -18.32 -6.85
C ASN A 178 -3.19 -18.95 -8.12
N TRP A 179 -4.01 -19.66 -8.89
CA TRP A 179 -3.65 -20.18 -10.20
C TRP A 179 -4.10 -19.22 -11.29
N LYS A 180 -3.18 -18.92 -12.22
CA LYS A 180 -3.45 -18.04 -13.36
C LYS A 180 -3.03 -18.71 -14.65
N ALA A 181 -3.90 -18.63 -15.64
CA ALA A 181 -3.64 -19.03 -17.01
C ALA A 181 -3.45 -17.76 -17.86
N GLU A 182 -2.19 -17.37 -18.10
CA GLU A 182 -1.85 -16.14 -18.82
C GLU A 182 -1.35 -16.47 -20.23
N LEU A 183 -1.70 -15.63 -21.20
CA LEU A 183 -1.16 -15.76 -22.55
C LEU A 183 0.33 -15.36 -22.55
N PRO A 184 1.21 -16.09 -23.25
CA PRO A 184 2.59 -15.69 -23.47
C PRO A 184 2.67 -14.28 -24.07
N ALA A 185 3.78 -13.58 -23.80
CA ALA A 185 4.02 -12.28 -24.39
C ALA A 185 3.92 -12.35 -25.93
N ASN A 186 3.38 -11.29 -26.54
CA ASN A 186 3.16 -11.19 -27.99
C ASN A 186 2.16 -12.19 -28.60
N THR A 187 1.43 -12.95 -27.79
CA THR A 187 0.31 -13.78 -28.27
C THR A 187 -1.04 -13.11 -28.00
N ASN A 188 -2.00 -13.28 -28.90
CA ASN A 188 -3.38 -12.81 -28.73
C ASN A 188 -4.33 -13.94 -29.13
N THR A 189 -5.46 -14.07 -28.43
CA THR A 189 -6.46 -15.10 -28.73
C THR A 189 -7.08 -14.93 -30.12
N ASN A 190 -7.12 -13.70 -30.66
CA ASN A 190 -7.70 -13.30 -31.96
C ASN A 190 -9.17 -13.71 -32.21
N VAL A 191 -9.78 -14.45 -31.29
CA VAL A 191 -11.19 -14.82 -31.27
C VAL A 191 -11.84 -14.33 -29.97
N SER A 192 -13.11 -13.99 -30.04
CA SER A 192 -13.93 -13.77 -28.84
C SER A 192 -14.56 -15.09 -28.44
N ILE A 193 -14.12 -15.64 -27.30
CA ILE A 193 -14.69 -16.86 -26.74
C ILE A 193 -15.89 -16.48 -25.88
N ARG A 194 -16.98 -17.25 -25.98
CA ARG A 194 -18.13 -17.10 -25.08
C ARG A 194 -17.64 -17.23 -23.64
N LYS A 195 -18.01 -16.28 -22.78
CA LYS A 195 -17.74 -16.41 -21.34
C LYS A 195 -18.45 -17.66 -20.82
N ILE A 196 -17.68 -18.58 -20.24
CA ILE A 196 -18.20 -19.76 -19.57
C ILE A 196 -18.34 -19.37 -18.10
N ASP A 197 -19.53 -19.52 -17.54
CA ASP A 197 -19.74 -19.36 -16.11
C ASP A 197 -19.16 -20.60 -15.43
N VAL A 198 -17.99 -20.43 -14.84
CA VAL A 198 -17.24 -21.50 -14.19
C VAL A 198 -17.77 -21.64 -12.77
N THR A 199 -18.11 -22.86 -12.36
CA THR A 199 -18.33 -23.16 -10.94
C THR A 199 -17.02 -22.93 -10.18
N GLU A 200 -17.12 -22.50 -8.92
CA GLU A 200 -16.00 -22.53 -7.97
C GLU A 200 -15.38 -23.95 -8.04
N GLU A 201 -14.05 -24.08 -8.05
CA GLU A 201 -13.26 -25.34 -8.23
C GLU A 201 -12.80 -25.71 -9.66
N LYS A 202 -12.96 -24.86 -10.67
CA LYS A 202 -12.43 -25.14 -12.02
C LYS A 202 -11.68 -23.95 -12.61
N ILE A 203 -10.49 -24.23 -13.15
CA ILE A 203 -9.69 -23.27 -13.90
C ILE A 203 -9.84 -23.57 -15.39
N ILE A 204 -10.31 -22.58 -16.15
CA ILE A 204 -10.35 -22.68 -17.61
C ILE A 204 -9.00 -22.27 -18.17
N ILE A 205 -8.33 -23.21 -18.79
CA ILE A 205 -7.04 -23.02 -19.43
C ILE A 205 -7.25 -23.01 -20.95
N HIS A 206 -6.69 -22.02 -21.62
CA HIS A 206 -6.65 -21.99 -23.08
C HIS A 206 -5.43 -22.80 -23.55
N PRO A 207 -5.49 -23.52 -24.69
CA PRO A 207 -4.36 -24.34 -25.14
C PRO A 207 -3.03 -23.57 -25.31
N PHE A 208 -3.12 -22.26 -25.55
CA PHE A 208 -1.97 -21.37 -25.71
C PHE A 208 -1.61 -20.57 -24.45
N THR A 209 -2.25 -20.81 -23.30
CA THR A 209 -1.90 -20.12 -22.04
C THR A 209 -0.84 -20.88 -21.25
N ILE A 210 0.02 -20.13 -20.58
CA ILE A 210 0.95 -20.63 -19.59
C ILE A 210 0.27 -20.66 -18.24
N LEU A 211 0.31 -21.82 -17.59
CA LEU A 211 -0.15 -21.96 -16.23
C LEU A 211 0.90 -21.40 -15.27
N SER A 212 0.43 -20.71 -14.24
CA SER A 212 1.24 -20.12 -13.19
C SER A 212 0.56 -20.26 -11.84
N LEU A 213 1.36 -20.49 -10.82
CA LEU A 213 0.94 -20.53 -9.42
C LEU A 213 1.67 -19.41 -8.67
N SER A 214 0.91 -18.52 -8.03
CA SER A 214 1.48 -17.44 -7.21
C SER A 214 0.65 -17.25 -5.94
N GLN A 215 1.26 -17.51 -4.78
CA GLN A 215 0.61 -17.31 -3.48
C GLN A 215 1.18 -16.08 -2.76
N LYS A 216 0.36 -15.42 -1.92
CA LYS A 216 0.75 -14.21 -1.17
C LYS A 216 0.83 -14.42 0.34
N VAL A 217 0.85 -15.66 0.80
CA VAL A 217 0.90 -16.02 2.22
C VAL A 217 2.28 -15.73 2.80
N THR A 218 3.34 -16.24 2.18
CA THR A 218 4.72 -16.06 2.64
C THR A 218 5.71 -16.00 1.48
N PRO A 219 6.82 -15.26 1.58
CA PRO A 219 7.92 -15.41 0.63
C PRO A 219 8.46 -16.85 0.65
N LEU A 220 8.78 -17.38 -0.53
CA LEU A 220 9.43 -18.67 -0.74
C LEU A 220 10.94 -18.52 -0.87
N ASP A 221 11.67 -19.61 -0.64
CA ASP A 221 13.13 -19.68 -0.67
C ASP A 221 13.83 -18.67 0.25
N MET A 222 13.14 -18.30 1.32
CA MET A 222 13.59 -17.35 2.33
C MET A 222 13.16 -17.83 3.71
N GLU A 223 14.04 -17.66 4.70
CA GLU A 223 13.73 -18.03 6.07
C GLU A 223 12.90 -16.94 6.76
N ILE A 224 11.86 -17.37 7.47
CA ILE A 224 10.95 -16.49 8.20
C ILE A 224 11.06 -16.73 9.71
N ASN A 225 11.14 -15.66 10.48
CA ASN A 225 11.21 -15.71 11.95
C ASN A 225 9.92 -15.20 12.60
N LYS A 226 9.04 -14.61 11.80
CA LYS A 226 7.84 -13.88 12.21
C LYS A 226 6.77 -14.09 11.14
N PHE A 227 5.50 -13.98 11.50
CA PHE A 227 4.37 -14.00 10.58
C PHE A 227 3.32 -12.97 11.02
N GLY A 228 3.40 -11.75 10.50
CA GLY A 228 2.51 -10.65 10.88
C GLY A 228 2.78 -10.15 12.30
N HIS A 229 2.00 -10.60 13.28
CA HIS A 229 2.25 -10.37 14.71
C HIS A 229 2.58 -11.67 15.47
N ASN A 230 2.55 -12.79 14.76
CA ASN A 230 2.62 -14.13 15.30
C ASN A 230 3.96 -14.78 14.97
N LYS A 231 4.24 -15.94 15.55
CA LYS A 231 5.45 -16.72 15.28
C LYS A 231 5.10 -17.95 14.42
N PRO A 232 5.93 -18.34 13.45
CA PRO A 232 5.80 -19.66 12.82
C PRO A 232 5.94 -20.77 13.88
N LEU A 233 5.09 -21.80 13.80
CA LEU A 233 5.08 -22.92 14.76
C LEU A 233 6.40 -23.69 14.73
N ASP A 234 6.72 -24.32 13.59
CA ASP A 234 7.88 -25.22 13.44
C ASP A 234 8.71 -24.86 12.20
N ASP A 235 8.11 -24.96 11.00
CA ASP A 235 8.81 -24.75 9.73
C ASP A 235 9.02 -23.24 9.46
N THR A 236 10.26 -22.85 9.17
CA THR A 236 10.66 -21.46 8.89
C THR A 236 11.13 -21.24 7.45
N TYR A 237 11.24 -22.28 6.63
CA TYR A 237 11.71 -22.19 5.25
C TYR A 237 10.81 -23.02 4.34
N PHE A 238 10.31 -22.39 3.27
CA PHE A 238 9.36 -23.02 2.36
C PHE A 238 9.82 -22.91 0.91
N THR A 239 9.67 -23.99 0.16
CA THR A 239 9.93 -24.04 -1.28
C THR A 239 8.83 -24.81 -1.99
N ILE A 240 8.55 -24.44 -3.23
CA ILE A 240 7.59 -25.13 -4.09
C ILE A 240 8.39 -25.72 -5.26
N SER A 241 8.28 -27.04 -5.42
CA SER A 241 8.82 -27.79 -6.53
C SER A 241 7.73 -28.61 -7.21
N VAL A 242 7.95 -28.93 -8.49
CA VAL A 242 7.08 -29.85 -9.22
C VAL A 242 7.70 -31.24 -9.15
N THR A 243 6.86 -32.26 -9.04
CA THR A 243 7.29 -33.66 -8.96
C THR A 243 7.71 -34.23 -10.32
N ASP A 244 7.18 -33.67 -11.41
CA ASP A 244 7.63 -33.98 -12.77
C ASP A 244 8.84 -33.10 -13.15
N ASN A 245 9.67 -33.59 -14.08
CA ASN A 245 10.84 -32.84 -14.57
C ASN A 245 10.44 -31.67 -15.50
N SER A 246 9.27 -31.05 -15.27
CA SER A 246 8.85 -29.88 -16.03
C SER A 246 9.75 -28.69 -15.73
N ALA A 247 10.16 -28.00 -16.79
CA ALA A 247 10.88 -26.75 -16.65
C ALA A 247 9.96 -25.69 -16.02
N THR A 248 10.47 -24.96 -15.02
CA THR A 248 9.73 -23.91 -14.30
C THR A 248 10.58 -22.67 -14.11
N GLU A 249 9.92 -21.51 -14.12
CA GLU A 249 10.52 -20.22 -13.79
C GLU A 249 9.91 -19.68 -12.47
N PRO A 250 10.69 -19.01 -11.61
CA PRO A 250 10.15 -18.43 -10.39
C PRO A 250 9.23 -17.24 -10.71
N ILE A 251 8.08 -17.18 -10.04
CA ILE A 251 7.23 -15.98 -10.02
C ILE A 251 7.53 -15.19 -8.77
N GLN A 252 7.52 -13.87 -8.89
CA GLN A 252 7.73 -12.95 -7.77
C GLN A 252 6.50 -12.11 -7.49
N GLU A 253 6.18 -11.94 -6.20
CA GLU A 253 5.17 -11.02 -5.69
C GLU A 253 5.79 -10.11 -4.63
N GLU A 254 5.08 -9.04 -4.29
CA GLU A 254 5.51 -8.11 -3.27
C GLU A 254 5.16 -8.59 -1.86
N PHE A 255 6.18 -8.67 -1.01
CA PHE A 255 6.03 -9.03 0.39
C PHE A 255 6.52 -7.91 1.31
N ALA A 256 5.78 -7.68 2.40
CA ALA A 256 6.19 -6.78 3.46
C ALA A 256 7.17 -7.48 4.40
N ILE A 257 8.47 -7.27 4.20
CA ILE A 257 9.53 -8.05 4.87
C ILE A 257 9.49 -7.93 6.40
N GLY A 258 9.06 -6.78 6.94
CA GLY A 258 8.88 -6.59 8.38
C GLY A 258 7.81 -7.48 9.04
N ASN A 259 6.95 -8.11 8.24
CA ASN A 259 5.99 -9.10 8.71
C ASN A 259 6.61 -10.51 8.82
N PHE A 260 7.72 -10.78 8.12
CA PHE A 260 8.33 -12.10 8.01
C PHE A 260 9.66 -12.24 8.76
N ILE A 261 10.40 -11.13 8.89
CA ILE A 261 11.67 -11.09 9.65
C ILE A 261 11.57 -10.08 10.80
N LYS A 262 12.25 -10.41 11.90
CA LYS A 262 12.48 -9.48 13.00
C LYS A 262 13.61 -8.51 12.64
N LEU A 263 13.24 -7.29 12.27
CA LEU A 263 14.17 -6.20 11.97
C LEU A 263 14.51 -5.38 13.22
N LYS A 264 15.73 -4.86 13.28
CA LYS A 264 16.11 -3.82 14.27
C LYS A 264 15.44 -2.50 13.94
N ASP A 265 15.30 -1.62 14.92
CA ASP A 265 14.59 -0.34 14.72
C ASP A 265 15.25 0.56 13.67
N SER A 266 16.58 0.57 13.58
CA SER A 266 17.30 1.27 12.52
C SER A 266 17.01 0.68 11.13
N GLU A 267 16.95 -0.65 11.02
CA GLU A 267 16.70 -1.36 9.76
C GLU A 267 15.26 -1.16 9.28
N LYS A 268 14.29 -1.04 10.21
CA LYS A 268 12.89 -0.72 9.87
C LYS A 268 12.75 0.64 9.18
N LEU A 269 13.63 1.60 9.49
CA LEU A 269 13.60 2.94 8.91
C LEU A 269 14.34 3.02 7.57
N THR A 270 15.36 2.21 7.37
CA THR A 270 16.20 2.25 6.15
C THR A 270 15.74 1.28 5.06
N ARG A 271 15.17 0.12 5.43
CA ARG A 271 14.74 -0.89 4.45
C ARG A 271 13.50 -0.47 3.69
N LYS A 272 13.37 -1.04 2.48
CA LYS A 272 12.15 -0.94 1.69
C LYS A 272 10.98 -1.62 2.44
N SER A 273 9.80 -1.00 2.37
CA SER A 273 8.60 -1.54 3.03
C SER A 273 8.09 -2.82 2.34
N PHE A 274 8.23 -2.89 1.02
CA PHE A 274 7.86 -4.04 0.19
C PHE A 274 9.01 -4.40 -0.74
N GLU A 275 9.23 -5.69 -0.94
CA GLU A 275 10.22 -6.22 -1.86
C GLU A 275 9.63 -7.35 -2.69
N ARG A 276 10.05 -7.47 -3.95
CA ARG A 276 9.61 -8.54 -4.85
C ARG A 276 10.43 -9.79 -4.58
N ILE A 277 9.77 -10.83 -4.08
CA ILE A 277 10.41 -12.11 -3.70
C ILE A 277 9.62 -13.25 -4.31
N LYS A 278 10.29 -14.39 -4.51
CA LYS A 278 9.66 -15.62 -5.02
C LYS A 278 8.39 -15.97 -4.25
N SER A 279 7.29 -16.08 -4.97
CA SER A 279 5.94 -16.36 -4.46
C SER A 279 5.38 -17.67 -4.99
N GLY A 280 5.93 -18.19 -6.09
CA GLY A 280 5.53 -19.44 -6.69
C GLY A 280 6.30 -19.76 -7.95
N ILE A 281 5.65 -20.47 -8.87
CA ILE A 281 6.26 -21.04 -10.07
C ILE A 281 5.39 -20.79 -11.30
N LYS A 282 6.07 -20.54 -12.42
CA LYS A 282 5.50 -20.48 -13.75
C LYS A 282 5.96 -21.72 -14.51
N PHE A 283 5.04 -22.42 -15.16
CA PHE A 283 5.43 -23.53 -16.02
C PHE A 283 6.09 -22.97 -17.27
N GLN A 284 7.32 -23.38 -17.54
CA GLN A 284 8.08 -22.86 -18.67
C GLN A 284 7.67 -23.61 -19.93
N THR A 285 7.15 -22.86 -20.90
CA THR A 285 7.12 -23.24 -22.30
C THR A 285 7.89 -22.17 -23.06
N THR A 286 8.56 -22.54 -24.14
CA THR A 286 9.28 -21.58 -24.98
C THR A 286 8.30 -20.48 -25.42
N ASN A 287 8.71 -19.21 -25.42
CA ASN A 287 7.88 -18.14 -26.01
C ASN A 287 7.67 -18.32 -27.52
N ASP A 288 8.41 -19.27 -28.12
CA ASP A 288 8.30 -19.64 -29.51
C ASP A 288 6.97 -20.36 -29.76
N VAL A 289 6.14 -19.76 -30.60
CA VAL A 289 4.96 -20.41 -31.12
C VAL A 289 5.43 -21.42 -32.17
N LEU A 290 5.47 -22.70 -31.78
CA LEU A 290 5.63 -23.80 -32.72
C LEU A 290 4.43 -23.78 -33.67
N HIS A 291 4.70 -23.58 -34.95
CA HIS A 291 3.71 -23.61 -36.02
C HIS A 291 4.07 -24.75 -36.98
N GLY A 292 3.04 -25.30 -37.62
CA GLY A 292 3.23 -26.23 -38.72
C GLY A 292 3.80 -25.54 -39.96
N PRO A 293 4.07 -26.30 -41.04
CA PRO A 293 4.49 -25.71 -42.31
C PRO A 293 3.49 -24.66 -42.79
N GLU A 294 4.01 -23.55 -43.33
CA GLU A 294 3.17 -22.49 -43.90
C GLU A 294 2.38 -23.04 -45.10
N LEU A 295 1.05 -23.02 -44.98
CA LEU A 295 0.14 -23.41 -46.05
C LEU A 295 -0.51 -22.15 -46.60
N GLN A 296 -0.09 -21.75 -47.79
CA GLN A 296 -0.74 -20.68 -48.53
C GLN A 296 -2.09 -21.18 -49.05
N LYS A 297 -3.19 -20.64 -48.52
CA LYS A 297 -4.54 -20.95 -48.97
C LYS A 297 -5.19 -19.69 -49.50
N GLU A 298 -5.67 -19.75 -50.73
CA GLU A 298 -6.52 -18.70 -51.29
C GLU A 298 -7.85 -18.72 -50.53
N VAL A 299 -8.15 -17.62 -49.84
CA VAL A 299 -9.37 -17.46 -49.06
C VAL A 299 -10.32 -16.61 -49.88
N ASP A 300 -11.25 -17.26 -50.56
CA ASP A 300 -12.42 -16.59 -51.11
C ASP A 300 -13.39 -16.32 -49.96
N TYR A 301 -13.72 -15.04 -49.74
CA TYR A 301 -14.68 -14.65 -48.73
C TYR A 301 -15.70 -13.69 -49.32
N GLU A 302 -16.96 -13.88 -48.93
CA GLU A 302 -18.05 -12.99 -49.26
C GLU A 302 -18.27 -12.02 -48.10
N LEU A 303 -18.08 -10.72 -48.34
CA LEU A 303 -18.43 -9.68 -47.37
C LEU A 303 -19.90 -9.29 -47.56
N SER A 304 -20.76 -9.82 -46.69
CA SER A 304 -22.14 -9.35 -46.57
C SER A 304 -22.21 -8.21 -45.55
N TYR A 305 -22.41 -6.98 -46.04
CA TYR A 305 -22.72 -5.85 -45.17
C TYR A 305 -24.22 -5.81 -44.91
N VAL A 306 -24.63 -6.08 -43.67
CA VAL A 306 -26.00 -5.78 -43.24
C VAL A 306 -26.14 -4.26 -43.10
N THR A 307 -26.46 -3.59 -44.20
CA THR A 307 -26.86 -2.18 -44.16
C THR A 307 -28.22 -2.11 -43.47
N ARG A 308 -28.21 -1.82 -42.17
CA ARG A 308 -29.41 -1.34 -41.49
C ARG A 308 -29.77 -0.03 -42.20
N LYS A 309 -30.85 0.00 -42.99
CA LYS A 309 -31.40 1.24 -43.58
C LYS A 309 -31.54 2.23 -42.44
N LYS A 310 -30.59 3.17 -42.32
CA LYS A 310 -30.73 4.30 -41.42
C LYS A 310 -31.83 5.13 -42.03
N GLY A 311 -33.06 4.94 -41.54
CA GLY A 311 -34.13 5.89 -41.78
C GLY A 311 -33.56 7.26 -41.48
N ILE A 312 -33.65 8.16 -42.47
CA ILE A 312 -33.17 9.52 -42.39
C ILE A 312 -34.04 10.23 -41.35
N ILE A 313 -33.70 10.07 -40.07
CA ILE A 313 -34.19 10.94 -39.00
C ILE A 313 -33.08 11.95 -38.79
N GLY A 314 -33.30 13.12 -39.37
CA GLY A 314 -32.44 14.29 -39.29
C GLY A 314 -32.32 14.84 -37.88
N LEU A 315 -31.57 14.16 -37.02
CA LEU A 315 -31.00 14.74 -35.81
C LEU A 315 -29.48 14.62 -35.90
N ARG A 316 -28.82 15.67 -36.40
CA ARG A 316 -27.38 15.88 -36.26
C ARG A 316 -27.08 16.14 -34.78
N ILE A 317 -27.09 15.08 -33.97
CA ILE A 317 -26.53 15.11 -32.62
C ILE A 317 -25.01 15.06 -32.77
N PRO A 318 -24.22 15.90 -32.08
CA PRO A 318 -22.75 15.89 -32.13
C PRO A 318 -22.15 14.67 -31.39
N ARG A 319 -22.71 13.47 -31.59
CA ARG A 319 -22.27 12.22 -30.97
C ARG A 319 -21.14 11.52 -31.73
N PHE A 320 -20.84 11.91 -32.97
CA PHE A 320 -19.82 11.22 -33.79
C PHE A 320 -18.36 11.54 -33.40
N LYS A 321 -18.06 12.76 -32.93
CA LYS A 321 -16.67 13.11 -32.52
C LYS A 321 -16.19 12.34 -31.29
N LEU A 322 -17.10 11.94 -30.38
CA LEU A 322 -16.76 11.11 -29.23
C LEU A 322 -16.46 9.68 -29.68
N PHE A 323 -17.26 9.14 -30.60
CA PHE A 323 -17.04 7.82 -31.20
C PHE A 323 -15.73 7.76 -32.00
N ASP A 324 -15.34 8.79 -32.73
CA ASP A 324 -14.06 8.79 -33.47
C ASP A 324 -12.84 8.74 -32.53
N LYS A 325 -12.86 9.49 -31.42
CA LYS A 325 -11.78 9.43 -30.42
C LYS A 325 -11.76 8.08 -29.72
N VAL A 326 -12.93 7.55 -29.35
CA VAL A 326 -13.06 6.25 -28.69
C VAL A 326 -12.66 5.11 -29.65
N PHE A 327 -13.03 5.19 -30.93
CA PHE A 327 -12.66 4.24 -31.97
C PHE A 327 -11.16 4.29 -32.25
N ASN A 328 -10.55 5.47 -32.27
CA ASN A 328 -9.09 5.61 -32.37
C ASN A 328 -8.35 5.08 -31.13
N ILE A 329 -8.95 5.13 -29.94
CA ILE A 329 -8.40 4.49 -28.75
C ILE A 329 -8.51 2.96 -28.88
N PHE A 330 -9.66 2.43 -29.33
CA PHE A 330 -9.85 0.99 -29.52
C PHE A 330 -8.99 0.42 -30.66
N SER A 331 -8.79 1.16 -31.76
CA SER A 331 -7.94 0.72 -32.88
C SER A 331 -6.45 0.69 -32.52
N LYS A 332 -6.02 1.49 -31.53
CA LYS A 332 -4.68 1.41 -30.94
C LYS A 332 -4.49 0.25 -29.97
N GLY A 333 -5.58 -0.34 -29.46
CA GLY A 333 -5.54 -1.47 -28.54
C GLY A 333 -5.79 -2.84 -29.18
N ASN A 334 -5.92 -2.91 -30.52
CA ASN A 334 -6.25 -4.16 -31.23
C ASN A 334 -5.04 -5.11 -31.35
N ALA A 335 -5.30 -6.37 -31.71
CA ALA A 335 -4.25 -7.39 -31.79
C ALA A 335 -3.16 -7.05 -32.83
N ILE A 336 -3.54 -6.41 -33.93
CA ILE A 336 -2.63 -5.98 -35.00
C ILE A 336 -1.72 -4.85 -34.51
N SER A 337 -2.22 -3.87 -33.74
CA SER A 337 -1.41 -2.75 -33.24
C SER A 337 -0.47 -3.13 -32.10
N LYS A 338 -0.69 -4.28 -31.45
CA LYS A 338 0.18 -4.83 -30.40
C LYS A 338 1.28 -5.75 -30.95
N ASN A 339 1.19 -6.17 -32.21
CA ASN A 339 2.21 -7.00 -32.84
C ASN A 339 3.51 -6.20 -33.03
N ALA A 340 4.65 -6.76 -32.60
CA ALA A 340 5.97 -6.14 -32.71
C ALA A 340 6.30 -5.66 -34.14
N TYR A 341 5.88 -6.39 -35.17
CA TYR A 341 6.06 -6.03 -36.58
C TYR A 341 5.22 -4.84 -37.05
N SER A 342 4.04 -4.65 -36.43
CA SER A 342 3.16 -3.52 -36.72
C SER A 342 3.60 -2.26 -35.97
N VAL A 343 4.09 -2.44 -34.75
CA VAL A 343 4.68 -1.37 -33.93
C VAL A 343 5.96 -0.85 -34.57
N SER A 344 6.85 -1.73 -35.07
CA SER A 344 8.09 -1.33 -35.73
C SER A 344 7.86 -0.46 -36.97
N ASN A 345 6.80 -0.73 -37.74
CA ASN A 345 6.39 0.10 -38.88
C ASN A 345 5.76 1.46 -38.48
N ARG A 346 5.34 1.64 -37.23
CA ARG A 346 4.73 2.89 -36.72
C ARG A 346 5.70 3.74 -35.91
N MET A 347 6.79 3.17 -35.42
CA MET A 347 7.82 3.91 -34.70
C MET A 347 8.63 4.72 -35.70
N ALA A 348 8.86 6.01 -35.41
CA ALA A 348 9.79 6.80 -36.19
C ALA A 348 11.17 6.11 -36.17
N THR A 349 11.88 6.11 -37.30
CA THR A 349 13.23 5.52 -37.46
C THR A 349 14.24 6.04 -36.42
N ILE A 350 13.90 7.11 -35.70
CA ILE A 350 14.67 7.71 -34.61
C ILE A 350 13.81 7.70 -33.33
N THR A 351 13.67 6.55 -32.71
CA THR A 351 13.22 6.48 -31.31
C THR A 351 14.44 6.55 -30.39
N PRO A 352 14.41 7.30 -29.28
CA PRO A 352 15.48 7.21 -28.29
C PRO A 352 15.64 5.76 -27.84
N ALA A 353 16.90 5.33 -27.68
CA ALA A 353 17.20 3.97 -27.25
C ALA A 353 16.37 3.63 -26.00
N LYS A 354 15.70 2.47 -26.04
CA LYS A 354 14.98 1.95 -24.88
C LYS A 354 15.98 1.84 -23.73
N ILE A 355 15.82 2.68 -22.71
CA ILE A 355 16.63 2.60 -21.50
C ILE A 355 16.08 1.42 -20.71
N GLU A 356 16.79 0.29 -20.76
CA GLU A 356 16.52 -0.81 -19.85
C GLU A 356 17.04 -0.40 -18.47
N LEU A 357 16.10 0.00 -17.61
CA LEU A 357 16.39 0.24 -16.21
C LEU A 357 16.72 -1.12 -15.60
N ASN A 358 18.02 -1.37 -15.41
CA ASN A 358 18.45 -2.52 -14.63
C ASN A 358 17.93 -2.31 -13.20
N THR A 359 17.00 -3.14 -12.76
CA THR A 359 16.52 -3.10 -11.37
C THR A 359 17.73 -3.33 -10.48
N GLY A 360 17.94 -2.46 -9.48
CA GLY A 360 19.15 -2.52 -8.65
C GLY A 360 19.33 -3.90 -8.04
N LEU A 361 20.30 -4.63 -8.57
CA LEU A 361 20.69 -5.94 -8.05
C LEU A 361 21.48 -5.75 -6.77
N TYR A 362 21.54 -6.79 -5.94
CA TYR A 362 22.22 -6.79 -4.66
C TYR A 362 23.21 -7.95 -4.56
N ASN A 363 24.39 -7.66 -4.02
CA ASN A 363 25.45 -8.65 -3.81
C ASN A 363 25.85 -8.68 -2.33
N VAL A 364 26.27 -9.84 -1.85
CA VAL A 364 26.92 -9.99 -0.54
C VAL A 364 28.42 -9.90 -0.77
N VAL A 365 29.06 -8.87 -0.22
CA VAL A 365 30.47 -8.57 -0.44
C VAL A 365 31.28 -8.59 0.85
N ASN A 366 32.59 -8.75 0.73
CA ASN A 366 33.51 -8.61 1.86
C ASN A 366 33.63 -7.13 2.28
N THR A 367 33.66 -6.86 3.58
CA THR A 367 33.81 -5.50 4.12
C THR A 367 35.19 -4.89 3.85
N LYS A 368 36.23 -5.70 3.60
CA LYS A 368 37.60 -5.22 3.33
C LYS A 368 37.78 -4.76 1.89
N ASP A 369 37.37 -5.61 0.94
CA ASP A 369 37.78 -5.47 -0.47
C ASP A 369 36.58 -5.25 -1.42
N LEU A 370 35.34 -5.24 -0.90
CA LEU A 370 34.09 -5.13 -1.66
C LEU A 370 33.90 -6.19 -2.76
N THR A 371 34.74 -7.21 -2.79
CA THR A 371 34.59 -8.35 -3.69
C THR A 371 33.40 -9.21 -3.26
N SER A 372 32.62 -9.67 -4.23
CA SER A 372 31.54 -10.64 -4.00
C SER A 372 32.05 -11.88 -3.27
N TYR A 373 31.31 -12.30 -2.24
CA TYR A 373 31.68 -13.44 -1.42
C TYR A 373 31.14 -14.74 -2.04
N GLY A 374 32.03 -15.58 -2.58
CA GLY A 374 31.69 -16.81 -3.33
C GLY A 374 31.27 -16.55 -4.78
N ASP A 375 30.78 -17.58 -5.48
CA ASP A 375 30.16 -17.47 -6.83
C ASP A 375 28.75 -16.83 -6.75
N THR A 376 28.60 -15.76 -5.96
CA THR A 376 27.29 -15.18 -5.67
C THR A 376 26.71 -14.49 -6.90
N ILE A 377 25.59 -15.04 -7.37
CA ILE A 377 24.70 -14.48 -8.38
C ILE A 377 24.13 -13.18 -7.83
N SER A 378 24.08 -12.14 -8.66
CA SER A 378 23.40 -10.89 -8.33
C SER A 378 21.92 -11.12 -8.07
N LEU A 379 21.46 -10.73 -6.88
CA LEU A 379 20.10 -10.99 -6.40
C LEU A 379 19.17 -9.83 -6.74
N ASN A 380 17.89 -10.14 -6.97
CA ASN A 380 16.90 -9.15 -7.39
C ASN A 380 16.36 -8.29 -6.23
N SER A 381 16.60 -8.72 -5.00
CA SER A 381 15.99 -8.18 -3.79
C SER A 381 17.02 -8.02 -2.67
N GLU A 382 16.88 -6.96 -1.88
CA GLU A 382 17.78 -6.67 -0.76
C GLU A 382 17.58 -7.72 0.34
N ALA A 383 16.32 -8.07 0.60
CA ALA A 383 15.94 -9.11 1.53
C ALA A 383 16.50 -10.49 1.15
N GLU A 384 16.55 -10.84 -0.13
CA GLU A 384 17.19 -12.08 -0.61
C GLU A 384 18.70 -12.06 -0.31
N ALA A 385 19.37 -10.93 -0.50
CA ALA A 385 20.80 -10.78 -0.22
C ALA A 385 21.12 -10.89 1.28
N TYR A 386 20.28 -10.31 2.13
CA TYR A 386 20.41 -10.48 3.58
C TYR A 386 20.09 -11.91 4.04
N ALA A 387 19.08 -12.57 3.46
CA ALA A 387 18.80 -13.97 3.74
C ALA A 387 20.00 -14.87 3.36
N LEU A 388 20.67 -14.57 2.24
CA LEU A 388 21.89 -15.26 1.85
C LEU A 388 23.04 -14.96 2.81
N GLN A 389 23.22 -13.70 3.24
CA GLN A 389 24.22 -13.33 4.25
C GLN A 389 24.00 -14.11 5.55
N GLU A 390 22.77 -14.21 6.05
CA GLU A 390 22.45 -14.98 7.25
C GLU A 390 22.73 -16.47 7.07
N LYS A 391 22.39 -17.04 5.91
CA LYS A 391 22.71 -18.43 5.56
C LYS A 391 24.23 -18.69 5.58
N LEU A 392 25.03 -17.75 5.07
CA LEU A 392 26.50 -17.83 5.14
C LEU A 392 27.02 -17.71 6.57
N LEU A 393 26.48 -16.79 7.37
CA LEU A 393 26.84 -16.61 8.77
C LEU A 393 26.51 -17.84 9.63
N ARG A 394 25.41 -18.54 9.35
CA ARG A 394 25.07 -19.80 10.04
C ARG A 394 26.06 -20.91 9.71
N LYS A 395 26.50 -21.00 8.46
CA LYS A 395 27.52 -21.98 8.05
C LYS A 395 28.90 -21.65 8.63
N ASN A 396 29.25 -20.37 8.74
CA ASN A 396 30.51 -19.93 9.29
C ASN A 396 30.35 -18.65 10.15
N PRO A 397 30.20 -18.81 11.48
CA PRO A 397 30.03 -17.68 12.40
C PRO A 397 31.20 -16.70 12.43
N ALA A 398 32.40 -17.11 11.99
CA ALA A 398 33.58 -16.24 11.95
C ALA A 398 33.47 -15.13 10.90
N LEU A 399 32.51 -15.20 9.97
CA LEU A 399 32.25 -14.18 8.95
C LEU A 399 31.45 -12.98 9.47
N LYS A 400 31.07 -12.98 10.75
CA LYS A 400 30.37 -11.87 11.39
C LYS A 400 31.21 -10.60 11.33
N ASN A 401 30.63 -9.51 10.81
CA ASN A 401 31.30 -8.22 10.53
C ASN A 401 32.28 -8.22 9.33
N HIS A 402 32.43 -9.35 8.63
CA HIS A 402 33.24 -9.45 7.41
C HIS A 402 32.41 -9.46 6.13
N LEU A 403 31.08 -9.54 6.25
CA LEU A 403 30.14 -9.51 5.12
C LEU A 403 29.22 -8.31 5.24
N GLN A 404 28.91 -7.69 4.11
CA GLN A 404 27.89 -6.65 3.99
C GLN A 404 27.08 -6.82 2.69
N VAL A 405 25.83 -6.39 2.72
CA VAL A 405 24.94 -6.35 1.55
C VAL A 405 25.08 -4.99 0.90
N VAL A 406 25.33 -4.97 -0.41
CA VAL A 406 25.60 -3.75 -1.17
C VAL A 406 24.84 -3.81 -2.49
N SER A 407 24.31 -2.67 -2.94
CA SER A 407 23.70 -2.60 -4.27
C SER A 407 24.79 -2.72 -5.33
N GLN A 408 24.52 -3.42 -6.43
CA GLN A 408 25.46 -3.51 -7.53
C GLN A 408 25.87 -2.14 -8.07
N PHE A 409 25.03 -1.10 -7.95
CA PHE A 409 25.40 0.26 -8.34
C PHE A 409 26.50 0.90 -7.48
N GLU A 410 26.77 0.35 -6.30
CA GLU A 410 27.84 0.79 -5.40
C GLU A 410 29.13 -0.03 -5.60
N LEU A 411 29.06 -1.10 -6.40
CA LEU A 411 30.20 -1.92 -6.80
C LEU A 411 30.66 -1.47 -8.19
N ASN A 412 31.80 -0.78 -8.24
CA ASN A 412 32.40 -0.31 -9.49
C ASN A 412 32.89 -1.45 -10.39
#